data_AF-A0A1T4ZI94-F1
#
_entry.id   AF-A0A1T4ZI94-F1
#
_cell.length_a   1.000
_cell.length_b   1.000
_cell.length_c   1.000
_cell.angle_alpha   90.00
_cell.angle_beta   90.00
_cell.angle_gamma   90.00
#
_symmetry.space_group_name_H-M   'P 1'
#
loop_
_entity.id
_entity.type
_entity.pdbx_description
1 polymer ?
#
loop_
_entity_poly.entity_id
_entity_poly.type
_entity_poly.pdbx_seq_one_letter_code
_entity_poly.pdbx_strand_id
1 'polypeptide(L)'
;MKFLDLSQQTLEKINTLRWDRIIEKHEGPESWESVLRWQTVEILEIDGRSVLLPIDQSQHDNLTILRTIWSADGNSVTLFLKDTTYYDDDFMSGYLAICDQLKEDNLFVAIVYHEWFIIDNKEVLAGD
;
A
#
# COMPACT_ATOMS: atom_id res chain seq x y z
N MET A 1 11.44 7.45 -7.16
CA MET A 1 12.19 7.92 -5.96
C MET A 1 12.69 6.70 -5.20
N LYS A 2 13.84 6.77 -4.51
CA LYS A 2 14.29 5.72 -3.59
C LYS A 2 14.01 6.09 -2.15
N PHE A 3 13.74 5.10 -1.30
CA PHE A 3 13.52 5.34 0.13
C PHE A 3 14.70 6.05 0.80
N LEU A 4 15.93 5.69 0.42
CA LEU A 4 17.16 6.30 0.93
C LEU A 4 17.36 7.77 0.48
N ASP A 5 16.63 8.22 -0.52
CA ASP A 5 16.67 9.61 -1.01
C ASP A 5 15.69 10.53 -0.26
N LEU A 6 14.87 9.98 0.65
CA LEU A 6 13.92 10.77 1.43
C LEU A 6 14.62 11.76 2.34
N SER A 7 14.08 12.97 2.43
CA SER A 7 14.62 13.99 3.33
C SER A 7 14.42 13.59 4.79
N GLN A 8 15.29 14.10 5.67
CA GLN A 8 15.13 13.90 7.12
C GLN A 8 13.77 14.39 7.63
N GLN A 9 13.27 15.51 7.10
CA GLN A 9 11.96 16.06 7.44
C GLN A 9 10.83 15.09 7.04
N THR A 10 10.94 14.45 5.88
CA THR A 10 9.97 13.45 5.39
C THR A 10 9.97 12.23 6.30
N LEU A 11 11.15 11.70 6.63
CA LEU A 11 11.30 10.54 7.52
C LEU A 11 10.72 10.82 8.91
N GLU A 12 11.00 12.01 9.47
CA GLU A 12 10.43 12.44 10.75
C GLU A 12 8.90 12.49 10.71
N LYS A 13 8.31 13.00 9.62
CA LYS A 13 6.86 12.97 9.43
C LYS A 13 6.32 11.54 9.34
N ILE A 14 6.91 10.69 8.50
CA ILE A 14 6.48 9.30 8.34
C ILE A 14 6.51 8.57 9.70
N ASN A 15 7.55 8.78 10.52
CA ASN A 15 7.64 8.18 11.86
C ASN A 15 6.47 8.55 12.80
N THR A 16 5.86 9.73 12.62
CA THR A 16 4.68 10.14 13.41
C THR A 16 3.38 9.53 12.92
N LEU A 17 3.34 8.98 11.71
CA LEU A 17 2.13 8.43 11.11
C LEU A 17 1.72 7.10 11.76
N ARG A 18 0.43 6.80 11.58
CA ARG A 18 -0.22 5.55 11.97
C ARG A 18 -0.91 4.97 10.76
N TRP A 19 -1.04 3.65 10.75
CA TRP A 19 -1.80 2.95 9.73
C TRP A 19 -2.61 1.83 10.39
N ASP A 20 -3.71 1.44 9.76
CA ASP A 20 -4.61 0.42 10.27
C ASP A 20 -4.47 -0.88 9.47
N ARG A 21 -4.46 -2.00 10.19
CA ARG A 21 -4.53 -3.35 9.64
C ARG A 21 -5.79 -4.02 10.20
N ILE A 22 -6.74 -4.34 9.35
CA ILE A 22 -7.93 -5.05 9.82
C ILE A 22 -7.58 -6.55 9.84
N ILE A 23 -7.70 -7.27 10.95
CA ILE A 23 -7.58 -8.75 10.98
C ILE A 23 -8.60 -9.25 12.00
N GLU A 24 -9.74 -9.78 11.54
CA GLU A 24 -10.87 -10.31 12.35
C GLU A 24 -11.52 -9.31 13.36
N LYS A 25 -10.74 -8.64 14.21
CA LYS A 25 -11.04 -7.46 15.05
C LYS A 25 -10.05 -6.32 14.70
N HIS A 26 -10.25 -5.10 15.23
CA HIS A 26 -9.32 -3.98 15.01
C HIS A 26 -7.92 -4.31 15.59
N GLU A 27 -6.98 -4.72 14.74
CA GLU A 27 -5.57 -4.94 15.09
C GLU A 27 -4.76 -3.73 14.65
N GLY A 28 -4.73 -2.71 15.52
CA GLY A 28 -4.10 -1.44 15.23
C GLY A 28 -4.50 -0.36 16.24
N PRO A 29 -4.07 0.89 16.03
CA PRO A 29 -3.22 1.33 14.92
C PRO A 29 -1.77 0.86 15.05
N GLU A 30 -1.18 0.46 13.94
CA GLU A 30 0.25 0.19 13.81
C GLU A 30 1.03 1.50 13.61
N SER A 31 2.33 1.48 13.93
CA SER A 31 3.20 2.64 13.75
C SER A 31 4.16 2.45 12.58
N TRP A 32 4.31 3.49 11.76
CA TRP A 32 5.32 3.52 10.72
C TRP A 32 6.74 3.44 11.30
N GLU A 33 6.99 4.02 12.46
CA GLU A 33 8.27 3.87 13.17
C GLU A 33 8.66 2.40 13.39
N SER A 34 7.71 1.53 13.75
CA SER A 34 7.95 0.09 13.93
C SER A 34 8.34 -0.58 12.61
N VAL A 35 7.66 -0.23 11.52
CA VAL A 35 7.94 -0.73 10.16
C VAL A 35 9.33 -0.29 9.70
N LEU A 36 9.66 0.99 9.89
CA LEU A 36 10.92 1.59 9.43
C LEU A 36 12.14 1.14 10.23
N ARG A 37 11.96 0.57 11.43
CA ARG A 37 13.06 0.07 12.28
C ARG A 37 13.99 -0.90 11.55
N TRP A 38 13.43 -1.72 10.66
CA TRP A 38 14.18 -2.75 9.95
C TRP A 38 14.79 -2.24 8.63
N GLN A 39 14.43 -1.03 8.19
CA GLN A 39 14.94 -0.37 6.98
C GLN A 39 14.83 -1.24 5.71
N THR A 40 13.83 -2.12 5.65
CA THR A 40 13.65 -3.02 4.51
C THR A 40 12.55 -2.59 3.55
N VAL A 41 11.82 -1.51 3.87
CA VAL A 41 10.78 -0.98 2.99
C VAL A 41 11.40 -0.20 1.82
N GLU A 42 10.71 -0.19 0.69
CA GLU A 42 11.11 0.59 -0.48
C GLU A 42 9.89 1.28 -1.11
N ILE A 43 10.13 2.35 -1.84
CA ILE A 43 9.09 3.10 -2.56
C ILE A 43 8.71 2.37 -3.86
N LEU A 44 7.41 2.13 -4.03
CA LEU A 44 6.82 1.65 -5.27
C LEU A 44 6.48 2.83 -6.18
N GLU A 45 6.66 2.64 -7.48
CA GLU A 45 6.16 3.56 -8.50
C GLU A 45 4.89 2.99 -9.13
N ILE A 46 3.78 3.70 -8.98
CA ILE A 46 2.47 3.31 -9.52
C ILE A 46 1.93 4.51 -10.30
N ASP A 47 1.64 4.32 -11.60
CA ASP A 47 1.20 5.38 -12.51
C ASP A 47 2.08 6.65 -12.47
N GLY A 48 3.40 6.47 -12.33
CA GLY A 48 4.37 7.57 -12.23
C GLY A 48 4.35 8.33 -10.89
N ARG A 49 3.69 7.79 -9.86
CA ARG A 49 3.62 8.37 -8.51
C ARG A 49 4.28 7.45 -7.50
N SER A 50 4.93 8.04 -6.50
CA SER A 50 5.63 7.32 -5.44
C SER A 50 4.66 6.93 -4.33
N VAL A 51 4.64 5.64 -4.00
CA VAL A 51 3.78 5.04 -2.96
C VAL A 51 4.64 4.24 -2.00
N LEU A 52 4.44 4.43 -0.70
CA LEU A 52 5.08 3.67 0.37
C LEU A 52 4.03 2.78 1.06
N LEU A 53 4.22 1.47 0.96
CA LEU A 53 3.41 0.43 1.58
C LEU A 53 4.14 -0.18 2.78
N PRO A 54 3.44 -0.71 3.80
CA PRO A 54 4.05 -1.27 5.00
C PRO A 54 4.51 -2.72 4.77
N ILE A 55 5.26 -2.95 3.69
CA ILE A 55 5.77 -4.25 3.26
C ILE A 55 7.26 -4.17 2.91
N ASP A 56 7.91 -5.32 2.96
CA ASP A 56 9.34 -5.44 2.67
C ASP A 56 9.62 -5.31 1.17
N GLN A 57 10.74 -4.71 0.78
CA GLN A 57 11.19 -4.60 -0.60
C GLN A 57 11.28 -5.97 -1.29
N SER A 58 11.63 -7.03 -0.56
CA SER A 58 11.68 -8.40 -1.08
C SER A 58 10.32 -8.92 -1.58
N GLN A 59 9.21 -8.30 -1.17
CA GLN A 59 7.86 -8.67 -1.63
C GLN A 59 7.52 -8.03 -2.97
N HIS A 60 8.22 -6.97 -3.39
CA HIS A 60 7.83 -6.16 -4.55
C HIS A 60 7.76 -6.96 -5.86
N ASP A 61 8.65 -7.92 -6.06
CA ASP A 61 8.65 -8.77 -7.26
C ASP A 61 7.43 -9.71 -7.33
N ASN A 62 6.75 -9.94 -6.21
CA ASN A 62 5.54 -10.75 -6.12
C ASN A 62 4.26 -9.92 -6.22
N LEU A 63 4.36 -8.59 -6.28
CA LEU A 63 3.20 -7.70 -6.31
C LEU A 63 2.68 -7.51 -7.73
N THR A 64 1.36 -7.58 -7.87
CA THR A 64 0.64 -7.13 -9.07
C THR A 64 -0.39 -6.08 -8.68
N ILE A 65 -0.35 -4.91 -9.34
CA ILE A 65 -1.39 -3.88 -9.17
C ILE A 65 -2.62 -4.31 -9.99
N LEU A 66 -3.74 -4.57 -9.31
CA LEU A 66 -4.99 -4.99 -9.95
C LEU A 66 -5.88 -3.80 -10.31
N ARG A 67 -5.89 -2.78 -9.44
CA ARG A 67 -6.68 -1.56 -9.63
C ARG A 67 -6.08 -0.40 -8.86
N THR A 68 -6.07 0.76 -9.51
CA THR A 68 -5.69 2.04 -8.91
C THR A 68 -6.87 3.00 -9.01
N ILE A 69 -7.29 3.59 -7.88
CA ILE A 69 -8.35 4.59 -7.83
C ILE A 69 -7.78 5.84 -7.17
N TRP A 70 -7.39 6.82 -7.99
CA TRP A 70 -6.95 8.12 -7.52
C TRP A 70 -8.15 8.97 -7.09
N SER A 71 -8.06 9.61 -5.93
CA SER A 71 -9.09 10.55 -5.49
C SER A 71 -9.19 11.74 -6.47
N ALA A 72 -10.38 12.33 -6.58
CA ALA A 72 -10.62 13.44 -7.51
C ALA A 72 -9.77 14.69 -7.19
N ASP A 73 -9.44 14.89 -5.91
CA ASP A 73 -8.57 15.97 -5.43
C ASP A 73 -7.07 15.60 -5.51
N GLY A 74 -6.74 14.37 -5.89
CA GLY A 74 -5.39 13.85 -6.05
C GLY A 74 -4.63 13.62 -4.75
N ASN A 75 -5.26 13.78 -3.57
CA ASN A 75 -4.59 13.68 -2.28
C ASN A 75 -4.55 12.26 -1.71
N SER A 76 -5.30 11.31 -2.28
CA SER A 76 -5.35 9.92 -1.81
C SER A 76 -5.42 8.93 -2.96
N VAL A 77 -5.07 7.68 -2.68
CA VAL A 77 -5.23 6.56 -3.61
C VAL A 77 -5.74 5.32 -2.89
N THR A 78 -6.66 4.61 -3.54
CA THR A 78 -7.03 3.25 -3.17
C THR A 78 -6.41 2.27 -4.16
N LEU A 79 -5.66 1.30 -3.65
CA LEU A 79 -4.97 0.28 -4.42
C LEU A 79 -5.55 -1.09 -4.09
N PHE A 80 -5.88 -1.84 -5.13
CA PHE A 80 -6.11 -3.28 -5.02
C PHE A 80 -4.88 -3.98 -5.60
N LEU A 81 -4.29 -4.85 -4.80
CA LEU A 81 -3.02 -5.51 -5.02
C LEU A 81 -3.24 -7.02 -4.96
N LYS A 82 -2.44 -7.76 -5.72
CA LYS A 82 -2.19 -9.18 -5.49
C LYS A 82 -0.76 -9.34 -5.00
N ASP A 83 -0.56 -10.10 -3.93
CA ASP A 83 0.74 -10.47 -3.38
C ASP A 83 0.83 -11.99 -3.23
N THR A 84 1.74 -12.60 -4.01
CA THR A 84 1.97 -14.05 -4.00
C THR A 84 3.15 -14.46 -3.12
N THR A 85 3.58 -13.60 -2.17
CA THR A 85 4.69 -13.93 -1.26
C THR A 85 4.38 -15.13 -0.37
N TYR A 86 3.13 -15.27 0.08
CA TYR A 86 2.71 -16.30 1.05
C TYR A 86 1.73 -17.33 0.51
N TYR A 87 1.06 -17.02 -0.61
CA TYR A 87 0.02 -17.85 -1.21
C TYR A 87 0.28 -17.99 -2.71
N ASP A 88 0.01 -19.19 -3.23
CA ASP A 88 0.16 -19.53 -4.64
C ASP A 88 -1.19 -19.42 -5.41
N ASP A 89 -2.26 -18.97 -4.76
CA ASP A 89 -3.59 -18.87 -5.34
C ASP A 89 -4.10 -17.42 -5.42
N ASP A 90 -4.81 -17.10 -6.50
CA ASP A 90 -5.31 -15.75 -6.74
C ASP A 90 -6.34 -15.31 -5.69
N PHE A 91 -7.13 -16.22 -5.12
CA PHE A 91 -8.25 -15.85 -4.24
C PHE A 91 -7.78 -15.29 -2.90
N MET A 92 -6.75 -15.89 -2.29
CA MET A 92 -6.20 -15.52 -0.98
C MET A 92 -5.12 -14.44 -1.05
N SER A 93 -4.54 -14.20 -2.22
CA SER A 93 -3.42 -13.25 -2.41
C SER A 93 -3.83 -11.77 -2.46
N GLY A 94 -5.05 -11.38 -2.09
CA GLY A 94 -5.52 -10.01 -2.24
C GLY A 94 -5.11 -9.08 -1.10
N TYR A 95 -4.62 -7.88 -1.45
CA TYR A 95 -4.43 -6.76 -0.50
C TYR A 95 -5.11 -5.47 -0.99
N LEU A 96 -5.62 -4.68 -0.05
CA LEU A 96 -6.19 -3.35 -0.23
C LEU A 96 -5.31 -2.35 0.52
N ALA A 97 -4.83 -1.33 -0.17
CA ALA A 97 -4.18 -0.19 0.46
C ALA A 97 -4.97 1.09 0.24
N ILE A 98 -5.07 1.92 1.27
CA ILE A 98 -5.47 3.33 1.15
C ILE A 98 -4.28 4.16 1.57
N CYS A 99 -3.85 5.09 0.73
CA CYS A 99 -2.70 5.93 0.97
C CYS A 99 -3.08 7.41 0.84
N ASP A 100 -2.52 8.24 1.71
CA ASP A 100 -2.65 9.69 1.68
C ASP A 100 -1.33 10.35 1.28
N GLN A 101 -1.42 11.50 0.60
CA GLN A 101 -0.27 12.20 0.07
C GLN A 101 0.42 13.07 1.12
N LEU A 102 1.72 12.85 1.31
CA LEU A 102 2.65 13.81 1.87
C LEU A 102 3.07 14.80 0.77
N LYS A 103 2.48 16.01 0.82
CA LYS A 103 2.63 17.03 -0.23
C LYS A 103 4.06 17.49 -0.49
N GLU A 104 4.91 17.50 0.54
CA GLU A 104 6.28 17.99 0.44
C GLU A 104 7.15 17.13 -0.49
N ASP A 105 6.89 15.83 -0.55
CA ASP A 105 7.70 14.86 -1.30
C ASP A 105 6.93 14.17 -2.42
N ASN A 106 5.67 14.56 -2.64
CA ASN A 106 4.77 13.89 -3.59
C ASN A 106 4.73 12.37 -3.37
N LEU A 107 4.73 11.96 -2.09
CA LEU A 107 4.78 10.57 -1.64
C LEU A 107 3.44 10.19 -1.02
N PHE A 108 2.82 9.12 -1.51
CA PHE A 108 1.62 8.55 -0.91
C PHE A 108 2.03 7.50 0.13
N VAL A 109 1.53 7.62 1.35
CA VAL A 109 1.89 6.73 2.46
C VAL A 109 0.63 5.98 2.90
N ALA A 110 0.72 4.66 3.03
CA ALA A 110 -0.41 3.86 3.46
C ALA A 110 -0.90 4.27 4.86
N ILE A 111 -2.22 4.46 4.97
CA ILE A 111 -2.97 4.64 6.22
C ILE A 111 -3.88 3.44 6.51
N VAL A 112 -4.18 2.62 5.49
CA VAL A 112 -4.83 1.33 5.62
C VAL A 112 -4.09 0.34 4.75
N TYR A 113 -3.81 -0.84 5.27
CA TYR A 113 -3.28 -1.99 4.51
C TYR A 113 -3.94 -3.27 5.02
N HIS A 114 -4.71 -3.95 4.18
CA HIS A 114 -5.59 -5.02 4.62
C HIS A 114 -5.69 -6.16 3.60
N GLU A 115 -5.77 -7.39 4.07
CA GLU A 115 -6.05 -8.57 3.25
C GLU A 115 -7.51 -8.54 2.76
N TRP A 116 -7.75 -8.97 1.53
CA TRP A 116 -9.09 -9.16 0.98
C TRP A 116 -9.09 -10.35 0.02
N PHE A 117 -10.26 -10.94 -0.22
CA PHE A 117 -10.39 -11.99 -1.23
C PHE A 117 -10.47 -11.38 -2.62
N ILE A 118 -9.63 -11.82 -3.56
CA ILE A 118 -9.74 -11.36 -4.95
C ILE A 118 -11.01 -11.97 -5.56
N ILE A 119 -12.00 -11.12 -5.80
CA ILE A 119 -13.29 -11.50 -6.40
C ILE A 119 -13.36 -10.94 -7.83
N ASP A 120 -13.42 -11.83 -8.83
CA ASP A 120 -13.67 -11.45 -10.23
C ASP A 120 -15.13 -11.71 -10.62
N ASN A 121 -15.90 -10.62 -10.74
CA ASN A 121 -17.30 -10.65 -11.15
C ASN A 121 -17.50 -10.17 -12.60
N LYS A 122 -16.44 -10.09 -13.43
CA LYS A 122 -16.51 -9.52 -14.79
C LYS A 122 -17.63 -10.14 -15.62
N GLU A 123 -17.77 -11.46 -15.62
CA GLU A 123 -18.80 -12.15 -16.40
C GLU A 123 -20.21 -11.78 -15.96
N VAL A 124 -20.45 -11.69 -14.65
CA VAL A 124 -21.76 -11.32 -14.09
C VAL A 124 -22.09 -9.84 -14.35
N LEU A 125 -21.08 -8.97 -14.35
CA LEU A 125 -21.23 -7.52 -14.50
C LEU A 125 -21.19 -7.05 -15.96
N ALA A 126 -20.67 -7.85 -16.88
CA ALA A 126 -20.58 -7.49 -18.30
C ALA A 126 -21.96 -7.28 -18.93
N GLY A 127 -23.00 -7.96 -18.41
CA GLY A 127 -24.31 -8.02 -19.05
C GLY A 127 -24.24 -8.77 -20.39
N ASP A 128 -25.35 -9.40 -20.80
CA ASP A 128 -25.51 -9.87 -22.19
C ASP A 128 -25.63 -8.68 -23.17
#